data_AF-A0A0D0DZC8-F1
#
_entry.id   AF-A0A0D0DZC8-F1
#
_cell.length_a   1.000
_cell.length_b   1.000
_cell.length_c   1.000
_cell.angle_alpha   90.00
_cell.angle_beta   90.00
_cell.angle_gamma   90.00
#
_symmetry.space_group_name_H-M   'P 1'
#
loop_
_entity.id
_entity.type
_entity.pdbx_description
1 polymer ?
#
loop_
_entity_poly.entity_id
_entity_poly.type
_entity_poly.pdbx_seq_one_letter_code
_entity_poly.pdbx_strand_id
1 'polypeptide(L)' 'MRHKAETQRDQQYENGLLLNKYMLLHEELAYTMNIGNIGCVEACLVPWILIFKATGKHKYAMHMTEFLCKVHFTYPEGLR' A
#
# COMPACT_ATOMS: atom_id res chain seq x y z
N MET A 1 7.30 -7.50 -16.94
CA MET A 1 7.62 -8.92 -16.63
C MET A 1 6.54 -9.90 -17.11
N ARG A 2 5.24 -9.61 -16.98
CA ARG A 2 4.15 -10.53 -17.41
C ARG A 2 3.84 -10.57 -18.92
N HIS A 3 4.79 -10.23 -19.79
CA HIS A 3 4.58 -10.23 -21.24
C HIS A 3 4.91 -11.58 -21.90
N LYS A 4 5.49 -12.53 -21.16
CA LYS A 4 5.80 -13.88 -21.62
C LYS A 4 4.65 -14.84 -21.33
N ALA A 5 4.53 -15.90 -22.14
CA ALA A 5 3.59 -16.98 -21.88
C ALA A 5 3.88 -17.62 -20.51
N GLU A 6 2.83 -18.09 -19.82
CA GLU A 6 2.93 -18.60 -18.45
C GLU A 6 3.94 -19.75 -18.29
N THR A 7 4.04 -20.61 -19.30
CA THR A 7 4.98 -21.73 -19.37
C THR A 7 6.45 -21.30 -19.49
N GLN A 8 6.71 -20.03 -19.82
CA GLN A 8 8.04 -19.44 -19.95
C GLN A 8 8.41 -18.55 -18.76
N ARG A 9 7.53 -18.44 -17.75
CA ARG A 9 7.73 -17.62 -16.55
C ARG A 9 8.14 -18.51 -15.39
N ASP A 10 9.19 -18.11 -14.70
CA ASP A 10 9.53 -18.69 -13.39
C ASP A 10 8.58 -18.10 -12.34
N GLN A 11 7.52 -18.84 -12.06
CA GLN A 11 6.50 -18.43 -11.09
C GLN A 11 7.06 -18.29 -9.68
N GLN A 12 8.04 -19.11 -9.30
CA GLN A 12 8.64 -19.05 -7.97
C GLN A 12 9.42 -17.75 -7.81
N TYR A 13 10.21 -17.39 -8.82
CA TYR A 13 10.92 -16.12 -8.85
C TYR A 13 9.97 -14.93 -8.86
N GLU A 14 8.94 -14.93 -9.72
CA GLU A 14 7.97 -13.83 -9.79
C GLU A 14 7.20 -13.65 -8.47
N ASN A 15 6.78 -14.75 -7.84
CA ASN A 15 6.11 -14.70 -6.54
C ASN A 15 7.06 -14.23 -5.43
N GLY A 16 8.32 -14.66 -5.45
CA GLY A 16 9.33 -14.18 -4.51
C GLY A 16 9.58 -12.68 -4.61
N LEU A 17 9.66 -12.14 -5.83
CA LEU A 17 9.78 -10.70 -6.05
C LEU A 17 8.57 -9.92 -5.52
N LEU A 18 7.35 -10.43 -5.76
CA LEU A 18 6.13 -9.81 -5.24
C LEU A 18 6.08 -9.83 -3.72
N LEU A 19 6.44 -10.95 -3.10
CA LEU A 19 6.52 -11.09 -1.65
C LEU A 19 7.50 -10.09 -1.06
N ASN A 20 8.72 -10.01 -1.59
CA ASN A 20 9.74 -9.07 -1.12
C ASN A 20 9.25 -7.62 -1.21
N LYS A 21 8.57 -7.25 -2.31
CA LYS A 21 7.98 -5.92 -2.46
C LYS A 21 6.94 -5.60 -1.38
N TYR A 22 6.05 -6.55 -1.07
CA TYR A 22 5.03 -6.34 -0.03
C TYR A 22 5.62 -6.31 1.38
N MET A 23 6.65 -7.13 1.64
CA MET A 23 7.37 -7.11 2.92
C MET A 23 8.11 -5.78 3.14
N LEU A 24 8.77 -5.25 2.10
CA LEU A 24 9.40 -3.93 2.16
C LEU A 24 8.37 -2.82 2.41
N LEU A 25 7.22 -2.86 1.73
CA LEU A 25 6.14 -1.90 1.97
C LEU A 25 5.62 -1.96 3.42
N HIS A 26 5.53 -3.17 3.99
CA HIS A 26 5.14 -3.35 5.38
C HIS A 26 6.19 -2.77 6.35
N GLU A 27 7.48 -3.05 6.11
CA GLU A 27 8.57 -2.51 6.90
C GLU A 27 8.60 -0.97 6.85
N GLU A 28 8.48 -0.39 5.65
CA GLU A 28 8.47 1.06 5.46
C GLU A 28 7.32 1.72 6.22
N LEU A 29 6.11 1.14 6.16
CA LEU A 29 4.97 1.62 6.96
C LEU A 29 5.28 1.54 8.47
N ALA A 30 5.81 0.42 8.96
CA ALA A 30 6.15 0.26 10.37
C ALA A 30 7.23 1.25 10.83
N TYR A 31 8.29 1.41 10.04
CA TYR A 31 9.39 2.33 10.32
C TYR A 31 8.89 3.78 10.35
N THR A 32 8.15 4.21 9.32
CA THR A 32 7.65 5.59 9.20
C THR A 32 6.67 5.93 10.31
N MET A 33 5.82 5.00 10.74
CA MET A 33 4.97 5.16 11.93
C MET A 33 5.81 5.33 13.21
N ASN A 34 6.87 4.53 13.39
CA ASN A 34 7.70 4.60 14.59
C ASN A 34 8.46 5.92 14.72
N ILE A 35 8.89 6.51 13.60
CA ILE A 35 9.58 7.81 13.60
C ILE A 35 8.64 9.00 13.49
N GLY A 36 7.32 8.77 13.40
CA GLY A 36 6.32 9.83 13.28
C GLY A 36 6.33 10.58 11.94
N ASN A 37 6.85 9.96 10.87
CA ASN A 37 6.86 10.57 9.53
C ASN A 37 5.50 10.39 8.85
N ILE A 38 4.55 11.26 9.18
CA ILE A 38 3.15 11.16 8.74
C ILE A 38 3.00 11.22 7.21
N GLY A 39 3.75 12.10 6.53
CA GLY A 39 3.67 12.19 5.07
C GLY A 39 4.07 10.88 4.38
N CYS A 40 5.07 10.18 4.90
CA CYS A 40 5.43 8.85 4.39
C CYS A 40 4.40 7.79 4.76
N VAL A 41 3.81 7.84 5.98
CA VAL A 41 2.72 6.93 6.36
C VAL A 41 1.57 7.02 5.37
N GLU A 42 1.10 8.23 5.05
CA GLU A 42 0.02 8.47 4.08
C GLU A 42 0.37 7.93 2.70
N ALA A 43 1.62 8.13 2.24
CA ALA A 43 2.09 7.58 0.97
C ALA A 43 2.06 6.05 0.97
N CYS A 44 2.47 5.39 2.06
CA CYS A 44 2.40 3.94 2.20
C CYS A 44 0.95 3.41 2.21
N LEU A 45 -0.04 4.19 2.67
CA LEU A 45 -1.44 3.74 2.68
C LEU A 45 -2.02 3.52 1.27
N VAL A 46 -1.56 4.26 0.25
CA VAL A 46 -2.05 4.13 -1.13
C VAL A 46 -1.88 2.71 -1.70
N PRO A 47 -0.69 2.10 -1.72
CA PRO A 47 -0.54 0.72 -2.18
C PRO A 47 -1.27 -0.29 -1.27
N TRP A 48 -1.37 -0.04 0.04
CA TRP A 48 -2.15 -0.89 0.95
C TRP A 48 -3.65 -0.90 0.61
N ILE A 49 -4.24 0.24 0.24
CA ILE A 49 -5.62 0.32 -0.24
C ILE A 49 -5.82 -0.61 -1.45
N LEU A 50 -4.89 -0.60 -2.41
CA LEU A 50 -4.97 -1.45 -3.61
C LEU A 50 -4.89 -2.94 -3.24
N ILE A 51 -3.95 -3.32 -2.37
CA ILE A 51 -3.80 -4.70 -1.89
C ILE A 51 -5.07 -5.17 -1.17
N PHE A 52 -5.64 -4.34 -0.30
CA PHE A 52 -6.86 -4.67 0.43
C PHE A 52 -8.09 -4.77 -0.48
N LYS A 53 -8.22 -3.92 -1.50
CA LYS A 53 -9.26 -4.08 -2.52
C LYS A 53 -9.11 -5.40 -3.27
N ALA A 54 -7.89 -5.74 -3.69
CA ALA A 54 -7.62 -6.95 -4.48
C ALA A 54 -7.81 -8.25 -3.68
N THR A 55 -7.64 -8.21 -2.36
CA THR A 55 -7.72 -9.39 -1.46
C THR A 55 -9.07 -9.52 -0.73
N GLY A 56 -10.08 -8.72 -1.10
CA GLY A 56 -11.41 -8.78 -0.49
C GLY A 56 -11.53 -8.08 0.88
N LYS A 57 -10.48 -7.40 1.32
CA LYS A 57 -10.43 -6.61 2.57
C LYS A 57 -11.05 -5.21 2.38
N HIS A 58 -12.24 -5.15 1.80
CA HIS A 58 -12.88 -3.90 1.36
C HIS A 58 -13.11 -2.88 2.48
N LYS A 59 -13.43 -3.35 3.70
CA LYS A 59 -13.61 -2.48 4.87
C LYS A 59 -12.36 -1.63 5.15
N TYR A 60 -11.18 -2.25 5.14
CA TYR A 60 -9.92 -1.54 5.40
C TYR A 60 -9.59 -0.57 4.27
N ALA A 61 -9.74 -1.02 3.03
CA ALA A 61 -9.52 -0.15 1.88
C ALA A 61 -10.44 1.08 1.88
N MET A 62 -11.73 0.90 2.21
CA MET A 62 -12.70 1.98 2.30
C MET A 62 -12.30 2.98 3.37
N HIS A 63 -12.06 2.53 4.60
CA HIS A 63 -11.67 3.42 5.69
C HIS A 63 -10.35 4.17 5.42
N MET A 64 -9.34 3.49 4.88
CA MET A 64 -8.07 4.15 4.51
C MET A 64 -8.28 5.19 3.40
N THR A 65 -9.12 4.90 2.41
CA THR A 65 -9.45 5.85 1.34
C THR A 65 -10.18 7.07 1.91
N GLU A 66 -11.20 6.86 2.74
CA GLU A 66 -11.95 7.93 3.39
C GLU A 66 -11.07 8.79 4.29
N PHE A 67 -10.17 8.17 5.04
CA PHE A 67 -9.20 8.86 5.88
C PHE A 67 -8.32 9.80 5.06
N LEU A 68 -7.65 9.29 4.01
CA LEU A 68 -6.81 10.11 3.14
C LEU A 68 -7.60 11.23 2.44
N CYS A 69 -8.82 10.94 1.99
CA CYS A 69 -9.67 11.95 1.37
C CYS A 69 -10.04 13.07 2.35
N LYS A 70 -10.35 12.74 3.60
CA LYS A 70 -10.67 13.73 4.63
C LYS A 70 -9.47 14.62 4.93
N VAL A 71 -8.32 14.00 5.18
CA VAL A 71 -7.08 14.72 5.51
C VAL A 71 -6.64 15.64 4.38
N HIS A 72 -6.75 15.21 3.12
CA HIS A 72 -6.25 15.99 2.00
C HIS A 72 -7.23 16.97 1.36
N PHE A 73 -8.54 16.71 1.46
CA PHE A 73 -9.55 17.49 0.72
C PHE A 73 -10.68 18.05 1.59
N THR A 74 -10.79 17.65 2.86
CA THR A 74 -11.89 18.11 3.74
C THR A 74 -11.41 18.98 4.89
N TYR A 75 -10.31 18.63 5.55
CA TYR A 75 -9.80 19.41 6.68
C TYR A 75 -9.10 20.70 6.22
N PRO A 76 -9.33 21.82 6.92
CA PRO A 76 -8.66 23.08 6.62
C PRO A 76 -7.17 23.02 6.94
N GLU A 77 -6.38 23.90 6.32
CA GLU A 77 -4.96 24.05 6.64
C GLU A 77 -4.77 24.30 8.14
N GLY A 78 -3.83 23.56 8.76
CA GLY A 78 -3.60 23.55 10.20
C GLY A 78 -4.31 22.44 10.98
N LEU A 79 -5.28 21.75 10.36
CA LEU A 79 -5.86 20.49 10.86
C LEU A 79 -5.51 19.28 9.98
N ARG A 80 -4.77 19.52 8.89
CA ARG A 80 -4.12 18.52 8.04
C ARG A 80 -2.73 18.21 8.56
#